data_AF-A0A3R6YBL9-F1
#
_entry.id   AF-A0A3R6YBL9-F1
#
_cell.length_a   1.000
_cell.length_b   1.000
_cell.length_c   1.000
_cell.angle_alpha   90.00
_cell.angle_beta   90.00
_cell.angle_gamma   90.00
#
_symmetry.space_group_name_H-M   'P 1'
#
loop_
_entity.id
_entity.type
_entity.pdbx_description
1 polymer ?
#
loop_
_entity_poly.entity_id
_entity_poly.type
_entity_poly.pdbx_seq_one_letter_code
_entity_poly.pdbx_strand_id
1 'polypeptide(L)'
;MGTWKCEFHKNRVRCRGDDCRNQVYARYLCVRHGGKKKCQYPNCTGNARVGTYCCRHGATSKKKHCMMDGCTKVAHARRLCVGHGGGRLCKVEGCTAHARHAGCCRKHGRDIALDASPVGVPMVKEEILPLPLLSLYDDDTTPLKSLMDQPFHYTMGLGDFSPMDVLDFDIAHADLDGLFDSAVFDCQWYL
;
A
#
# COMPACT_ATOMS: atom_id res chain seq x y z
N MET A 1 -29.45 11.89 10.98
CA MET A 1 -28.31 12.17 11.89
C MET A 1 -27.03 11.70 11.21
N GLY A 2 -26.05 12.58 10.99
CA GLY A 2 -24.81 12.24 10.28
C GLY A 2 -23.91 11.34 11.12
N THR A 3 -23.37 10.27 10.53
CA THR A 3 -22.43 9.40 11.22
C THR A 3 -21.07 10.09 11.33
N TRP A 4 -20.39 9.96 12.47
CA TRP A 4 -19.02 10.49 12.66
C TRP A 4 -17.96 9.70 11.86
N LYS A 5 -18.38 8.66 11.15
CA LYS A 5 -17.54 7.83 10.30
C LYS A 5 -17.67 8.29 8.85
N CYS A 6 -16.53 8.51 8.20
CA CYS A 6 -16.47 8.73 6.75
C CYS A 6 -16.74 7.42 6.02
N GLU A 7 -17.48 7.47 4.90
CA GLU A 7 -17.82 6.30 4.08
C GLU A 7 -16.58 5.49 3.67
N PHE A 8 -15.53 6.17 3.22
CA PHE A 8 -14.27 5.57 2.79
C PHE A 8 -13.47 4.90 3.93
N HIS A 9 -13.82 5.18 5.19
CA HIS A 9 -13.07 4.69 6.35
C HIS A 9 -13.95 4.19 7.49
N LYS A 10 -15.18 3.75 7.19
CA LYS A 10 -16.17 3.30 8.18
C LYS A 10 -15.72 2.12 9.04
N ASN A 11 -14.77 1.34 8.53
CA ASN A 11 -14.18 0.17 9.20
C ASN A 11 -12.97 0.51 10.09
N ARG A 12 -12.48 1.76 10.09
CA ARG A 12 -11.37 2.16 10.97
C ARG A 12 -11.90 2.46 12.37
N VAL A 13 -11.20 1.93 13.38
CA VAL A 13 -11.49 2.23 14.78
C VAL A 13 -11.12 3.67 15.15
N ARG A 14 -11.67 4.14 16.28
CA ARG A 14 -11.36 5.45 16.86
C ARG A 14 -9.97 5.44 17.49
N CYS A 15 -9.28 6.56 17.41
CA CYS A 15 -8.02 6.80 18.11
C CYS A 15 -8.19 6.61 19.62
N ARG A 16 -7.22 5.95 20.26
CA ARG A 16 -7.19 5.69 21.69
C ARG A 16 -6.98 6.94 22.55
N GLY A 17 -6.31 7.97 22.03
CA GLY A 17 -6.06 9.19 22.79
C GLY A 17 -7.34 9.84 23.31
N ASP A 18 -7.25 10.46 24.50
CA ASP A 18 -8.38 10.97 25.25
C ASP A 18 -9.25 11.94 24.42
N ASP A 19 -10.56 11.71 24.45
CA ASP A 19 -11.58 12.44 23.69
C ASP A 19 -11.32 12.60 22.17
N CYS A 20 -10.49 11.73 21.58
CA CYS A 20 -10.15 11.82 20.18
C CYS A 20 -11.21 11.18 19.28
N ARG A 21 -11.89 11.97 18.46
CA ARG A 21 -12.81 11.45 17.43
C ARG A 21 -12.13 11.07 16.11
N ASN A 22 -10.82 11.29 15.99
CA ASN A 22 -10.09 10.92 14.79
C ASN A 22 -9.97 9.41 14.67
N GLN A 23 -9.84 8.95 13.42
CA GLN A 23 -9.61 7.54 13.12
C GLN A 23 -8.14 7.16 13.34
N VAL A 24 -7.93 5.88 13.64
CA VAL A 24 -6.59 5.31 13.78
C VAL A 24 -5.85 5.33 12.45
N TYR A 25 -4.60 5.80 12.51
CA TYR A 25 -3.64 5.66 11.43
C TYR A 25 -2.80 4.38 11.63
N ALA A 26 -2.16 4.24 12.80
CA ALA A 26 -1.38 3.07 13.20
C ALA A 26 -1.25 3.01 14.72
N ARG A 27 -0.96 1.83 15.29
CA ARG A 27 -0.78 1.61 16.75
C ARG A 27 -1.94 2.17 17.60
N TYR A 28 -3.18 2.03 17.11
CA TYR A 28 -4.38 2.56 17.76
C TYR A 28 -4.41 4.09 17.95
N LEU A 29 -3.54 4.83 17.25
CA LEU A 29 -3.41 6.28 17.37
C LEU A 29 -3.61 6.98 16.02
N CYS A 30 -4.19 8.19 16.06
CA CYS A 30 -4.27 9.07 14.89
C CYS A 30 -2.94 9.78 14.64
N VAL A 31 -2.83 10.52 13.52
CA VAL A 31 -1.61 11.26 13.17
C VAL A 31 -1.21 12.30 14.22
N ARG A 32 -2.20 12.94 14.88
CA ARG A 32 -1.95 13.92 15.97
C ARG A 32 -1.46 13.24 17.25
N HIS A 33 -2.00 12.06 17.57
CA HIS A 33 -1.65 11.30 18.78
C HIS A 33 -0.51 10.32 18.55
N GLY A 34 0.39 10.59 17.59
CA GLY A 34 1.61 9.80 17.43
C GLY A 34 1.48 8.53 16.57
N GLY A 35 0.38 8.36 15.83
CA GLY A 35 0.25 7.26 14.85
C GLY A 35 1.33 7.32 13.76
N LYS A 36 1.82 8.51 13.41
CA LYS A 36 2.90 8.69 12.43
C LYS A 36 4.24 8.97 13.12
N LYS A 37 5.32 8.32 12.65
CA LYS A 37 6.68 8.55 13.15
C LYS A 37 7.08 10.01 12.97
N LYS A 38 7.80 10.56 13.97
CA LYS A 38 8.37 11.91 13.93
C LYS A 38 9.67 11.92 13.13
N CYS A 39 10.01 13.09 12.62
CA CYS A 39 11.29 13.35 11.98
C CYS A 39 12.41 13.24 13.02
N GLN A 40 13.42 12.43 12.76
CA GLN A 40 14.56 12.26 13.67
C GLN A 40 15.55 13.45 13.70
N TYR A 41 15.39 14.43 12.80
CA TYR A 41 16.22 15.64 12.80
C TYR A 41 16.01 16.45 14.10
N PRO A 42 17.08 16.92 14.77
CA PRO A 42 16.99 17.63 16.04
C PRO A 42 16.07 18.85 15.94
N ASN A 43 15.23 19.05 16.95
CA ASN A 43 14.26 20.14 17.02
C ASN A 43 13.21 20.18 15.89
N CYS A 44 13.01 19.08 15.15
CA CYS A 44 11.96 18.99 14.13
C CYS A 44 10.67 18.39 14.69
N THR A 45 9.60 19.17 14.76
CA THR A 45 8.25 18.70 15.15
C THR A 45 7.48 18.01 14.00
N GLY A 46 8.06 17.98 12.80
CA GLY A 46 7.46 17.43 11.60
C GLY A 46 7.36 15.91 11.62
N ASN A 47 6.39 15.37 10.87
CA ASN A 47 6.25 13.92 10.71
C ASN A 47 7.18 13.41 9.60
N ALA A 48 7.74 12.20 9.80
CA ALA A 48 8.54 11.53 8.79
C ALA A 48 7.72 11.26 7.52
N ARG A 49 8.37 11.38 6.37
CA ARG A 49 7.81 11.15 5.03
C ARG A 49 8.71 10.27 4.16
N VAL A 50 10.03 10.41 4.31
CA VAL A 50 11.04 9.64 3.57
C VAL A 50 12.00 9.04 4.58
N GLY A 51 12.06 7.71 4.66
CA GLY A 51 12.79 7.01 5.72
C GLY A 51 12.31 7.48 7.11
N THR A 52 13.23 7.96 7.93
CA THR A 52 12.98 8.47 9.29
C THR A 52 12.84 9.99 9.38
N TYR A 53 12.85 10.71 8.25
CA TYR A 53 12.91 12.17 8.22
C TYR A 53 11.70 12.79 7.48
N CYS A 54 11.39 14.05 7.78
CA CYS A 54 10.34 14.80 7.07
C CYS A 54 10.79 15.18 5.65
N CYS A 55 9.89 15.76 4.84
CA CYS A 55 10.24 16.17 3.47
C CYS A 55 11.33 17.26 3.37
N ARG A 56 11.64 17.97 4.47
CA ARG A 56 12.73 18.95 4.53
C ARG A 56 14.08 18.35 4.92
N HIS A 57 14.07 17.30 5.73
CA HIS A 57 15.27 16.70 6.33
C HIS A 57 15.61 15.32 5.78
N GLY A 58 14.66 14.66 5.11
CA GLY A 58 14.93 13.41 4.42
C GLY A 58 15.79 13.67 3.20
N ALA A 59 16.61 12.69 2.84
CA ALA A 59 17.44 12.73 1.64
C ALA A 59 16.57 13.20 0.46
N THR A 60 16.79 14.44 0.05
CA THR A 60 16.11 14.99 -1.12
C THR A 60 16.75 14.32 -2.32
N SER A 61 15.94 13.71 -3.18
CA SER A 61 16.41 13.35 -4.52
C SER A 61 16.95 14.64 -5.14
N LYS A 62 18.27 14.73 -5.37
CA LYS A 62 18.90 15.91 -5.98
C LYS A 62 18.09 16.29 -7.21
N LYS A 63 17.48 17.48 -7.19
CA LYS A 63 16.68 17.96 -8.32
C LYS A 63 17.61 18.07 -9.52
N LYS A 64 17.33 17.28 -10.55
CA LYS A 64 18.13 17.28 -11.78
C LYS A 64 17.84 18.57 -12.53
N HIS A 65 18.85 19.23 -13.08
CA HIS A 65 18.67 20.38 -13.95
C HIS A 65 18.31 19.93 -15.37
N CYS A 66 17.77 20.87 -16.15
CA CYS A 66 17.52 20.69 -17.57
C CYS A 66 18.82 20.38 -18.31
N MET A 67 18.78 19.43 -19.23
CA MET A 67 19.94 18.99 -20.02
C MET A 67 20.31 19.95 -21.14
N MET A 68 19.39 20.84 -21.55
CA MET A 68 19.68 21.86 -22.56
C MET A 68 20.78 22.83 -22.09
N ASP A 69 21.72 23.12 -22.99
CA ASP A 69 22.84 24.03 -22.74
C ASP A 69 22.36 25.41 -22.28
N GLY A 70 23.00 25.93 -21.23
CA GLY A 70 22.65 27.22 -20.62
C GLY A 70 21.34 27.22 -19.81
N CYS A 71 20.64 26.09 -19.65
CA CYS A 71 19.38 26.05 -18.91
C CYS A 71 19.55 25.71 -17.42
N THR A 72 19.34 26.70 -16.54
CA THR A 72 19.38 26.51 -15.08
C THR A 72 18.08 25.94 -14.48
N LYS A 73 17.02 25.82 -15.29
CA LYS A 73 15.71 25.36 -14.85
C LYS A 73 15.74 23.89 -14.42
N VAL A 74 14.94 23.53 -13.42
CA VAL A 74 14.82 22.15 -12.93
C VAL A 74 14.14 21.27 -13.98
N ALA A 75 14.66 20.07 -14.18
CA ALA A 75 14.05 19.05 -15.02
C ALA A 75 12.82 18.45 -14.33
N HIS A 76 11.71 18.38 -15.08
CA HIS A 76 10.46 17.78 -14.63
C HIS A 76 10.32 16.34 -15.14
N ALA A 77 10.62 16.12 -16.41
CA ALA A 77 10.61 14.80 -17.05
C ALA A 77 11.68 14.75 -18.13
N ARG A 78 12.17 13.56 -18.46
CA ARG A 78 13.15 13.35 -19.56
C ARG A 78 14.41 14.22 -19.47
N ARG A 79 14.85 14.59 -18.25
CA ARG A 79 15.95 15.55 -18.02
C ARG A 79 15.72 16.94 -18.64
N LEU A 80 14.48 17.31 -18.94
CA LEU A 80 14.12 18.60 -19.53
C LEU A 80 13.19 19.38 -18.60
N CYS A 81 13.29 20.72 -18.63
CA CYS A 81 12.36 21.60 -17.94
C CYS A 81 11.03 21.73 -18.71
N VAL A 82 9.99 22.31 -18.10
CA VAL A 82 8.68 22.49 -18.75
C VAL A 82 8.77 23.23 -20.10
N GLY A 83 9.60 24.26 -20.19
CA GLY A 83 9.78 25.04 -21.43
C GLY A 83 10.57 24.31 -22.53
N HIS A 84 11.35 23.29 -22.16
CA HIS A 84 12.14 22.49 -23.11
C HIS A 84 11.53 21.07 -23.30
N GLY A 85 10.22 20.89 -23.07
CA GLY A 85 9.55 19.60 -23.33
C GLY A 85 9.49 18.63 -22.14
N GLY A 86 9.87 19.06 -20.95
CA GLY A 86 9.71 18.31 -19.70
C GLY A 86 8.28 18.30 -19.13
N GLY A 87 7.37 19.08 -19.70
CA GLY A 87 5.95 19.10 -19.34
C GLY A 87 5.11 18.22 -20.27
N ARG A 88 3.98 17.74 -19.77
CA ARG A 88 2.95 17.10 -20.61
C ARG A 88 2.06 18.19 -21.21
N LEU A 89 1.70 18.06 -22.48
CA LEU A 89 0.70 18.90 -23.12
C LEU A 89 -0.72 18.41 -22.79
N CYS A 90 -1.69 19.28 -23.02
CA CYS A 90 -3.10 18.95 -22.92
C CYS A 90 -3.47 17.86 -23.94
N LYS A 91 -4.29 16.89 -23.53
CA LYS A 91 -4.78 15.80 -24.39
C LYS A 91 -5.72 16.29 -25.50
N VAL A 92 -6.39 17.43 -25.31
CA VAL A 92 -7.28 18.01 -26.32
C VAL A 92 -6.48 18.40 -27.56
N GLU A 93 -6.91 17.87 -28.71
CA GLU A 93 -6.32 18.14 -30.02
C GLU A 93 -6.21 19.65 -30.30
N GLY A 94 -5.06 20.06 -30.85
CA GLY A 94 -4.75 21.47 -31.12
C GLY A 94 -4.42 22.33 -29.89
N CYS A 95 -4.45 21.79 -28.67
CA CYS A 95 -4.11 22.54 -27.46
C CYS A 95 -2.61 22.48 -27.13
N THR A 96 -1.93 23.62 -27.23
CA THR A 96 -0.50 23.76 -26.87
C THR A 96 -0.25 24.03 -25.38
N ALA A 97 -1.32 24.12 -24.57
CA ALA A 97 -1.19 24.39 -23.14
C ALA A 97 -0.74 23.14 -22.37
N HIS A 98 0.05 23.33 -21.32
CA HIS A 98 0.48 22.23 -20.46
C HIS A 98 -0.66 21.66 -19.62
N ALA A 99 -0.68 20.33 -19.51
CA ALA A 99 -1.57 19.60 -18.63
C ALA A 99 -1.28 19.89 -17.15
N ARG A 100 -2.34 20.03 -16.36
CA ARG A 100 -2.29 20.26 -14.91
C ARG A 100 -2.93 19.12 -14.13
N HIS A 101 -4.07 18.60 -14.60
CA HIS A 101 -4.78 17.49 -13.98
C HIS A 101 -5.35 16.55 -15.04
N ALA A 102 -5.27 15.24 -14.78
CA ALA A 102 -5.82 14.16 -15.64
C ALA A 102 -5.40 14.20 -17.14
N GLY A 103 -4.32 14.93 -17.47
CA GLY A 103 -3.86 15.10 -18.84
C GLY A 103 -4.40 16.32 -19.57
N CYS A 104 -5.19 17.20 -18.94
CA CYS A 104 -5.66 18.45 -19.56
C CYS A 104 -5.18 19.70 -18.86
N CYS A 105 -5.18 20.81 -19.61
CA CYS A 105 -4.85 22.13 -19.10
C CYS A 105 -5.98 22.68 -18.20
N ARG A 106 -5.79 23.86 -17.60
CA ARG A 106 -6.81 24.46 -16.71
C ARG A 106 -8.15 24.75 -17.43
N LYS A 107 -8.10 25.03 -18.74
CA LYS A 107 -9.30 25.28 -19.55
C LYS A 107 -10.07 23.98 -19.81
N HIS A 108 -9.35 22.95 -20.26
CA HIS A 108 -9.93 21.66 -20.66
C HIS A 108 -10.05 20.62 -19.53
N GLY A 109 -9.58 20.93 -18.31
CA GLY A 109 -9.62 20.00 -17.18
C GLY A 109 -11.03 19.69 -16.67
N ARG A 110 -12.03 20.48 -17.08
CA ARG A 110 -13.45 20.25 -16.80
C ARG A 110 -14.10 19.30 -17.79
N ASP A 111 -13.49 19.11 -18.95
CA ASP A 111 -14.12 18.48 -20.11
C ASP A 111 -13.77 16.98 -20.21
N ILE A 112 -12.84 16.47 -19.38
CA ILE A 112 -12.42 15.04 -19.36
C ILE A 112 -13.42 14.14 -18.61
N ALA A 113 -14.55 14.66 -18.14
CA ALA A 113 -15.58 13.80 -17.53
C ALA A 113 -16.31 12.91 -18.56
N LEU A 114 -16.10 13.11 -19.87
CA LEU A 114 -16.93 12.51 -20.92
C LEU A 114 -16.20 11.53 -21.87
N ASP A 115 -14.89 11.32 -21.75
CA ASP A 115 -14.14 10.43 -22.67
C ASP A 115 -13.54 9.18 -22.01
N ALA A 116 -13.92 8.87 -20.77
CA ALA A 116 -13.74 7.53 -20.21
C ALA A 116 -14.78 6.56 -20.82
N SER A 117 -14.93 6.56 -22.15
CA SER A 117 -15.54 5.42 -22.82
C SER A 117 -14.49 4.32 -22.81
N PRO A 118 -14.70 3.18 -22.13
CA PRO A 118 -13.85 2.04 -22.34
C PRO A 118 -13.93 1.76 -23.85
N VAL A 119 -12.78 1.69 -24.52
CA VAL A 119 -12.73 1.14 -25.87
C VAL A 119 -13.33 -0.26 -25.73
N GLY A 120 -14.59 -0.39 -26.14
CA GLY A 120 -15.32 -1.63 -26.17
C GLY A 120 -14.62 -2.48 -27.21
N VAL A 121 -13.66 -3.28 -26.75
CA VAL A 121 -13.22 -4.43 -27.52
C VAL A 121 -14.42 -5.36 -27.50
N PRO A 122 -15.09 -5.64 -28.64
CA PRO A 122 -16.14 -6.63 -28.64
C PRO A 122 -15.50 -7.97 -28.29
N MET A 123 -15.81 -8.49 -27.10
CA MET A 123 -15.62 -9.90 -26.80
C MET A 123 -16.52 -10.65 -27.77
N VAL A 124 -15.95 -11.21 -28.83
CA VAL A 124 -16.65 -12.21 -29.62
C VAL A 124 -17.00 -13.34 -28.65
N LYS A 125 -18.31 -13.55 -28.45
CA LYS A 125 -18.81 -14.80 -27.87
C LYS A 125 -18.60 -15.86 -28.94
N GLU A 126 -17.42 -16.46 -28.97
CA GLU A 126 -17.26 -17.73 -29.65
C GLU A 126 -17.97 -18.79 -28.81
N GLU A 127 -19.03 -19.32 -29.40
CA GLU A 127 -19.82 -20.38 -28.84
C GLU A 127 -19.00 -21.67 -28.88
N ILE A 128 -18.67 -22.17 -27.70
CA ILE A 128 -18.06 -23.49 -27.53
C ILE A 128 -19.17 -24.50 -27.88
N LEU A 129 -19.14 -25.01 -29.11
CA LEU A 129 -19.98 -26.11 -29.56
C LEU A 129 -19.66 -27.36 -28.72
N PRO A 130 -20.67 -28.04 -28.14
CA PRO A 130 -20.45 -29.25 -27.38
C PRO A 130 -20.07 -30.40 -28.33
N LEU A 131 -18.94 -31.06 -28.04
CA LEU A 131 -18.49 -32.26 -28.74
C LEU A 131 -19.56 -33.38 -28.60
N PRO A 132 -19.83 -34.15 -29.69
CA PRO A 132 -20.85 -35.17 -29.66
C PRO A 132 -20.35 -36.44 -28.95
N LEU A 133 -21.26 -36.96 -28.14
CA LEU A 133 -21.27 -38.29 -27.55
C LEU A 133 -21.36 -39.36 -28.66
N LEU A 134 -20.36 -40.24 -28.77
CA LEU A 134 -20.45 -41.57 -29.39
C LEU A 134 -19.53 -42.48 -28.55
N SER A 135 -20.04 -43.09 -27.47
CA SER A 135 -20.60 -44.46 -27.43
C SER A 135 -19.68 -45.51 -28.07
N LEU A 136 -18.98 -46.29 -27.23
CA LEU A 136 -18.92 -47.74 -27.38
C LEU A 136 -18.90 -48.34 -25.97
N TYR A 137 -20.01 -49.00 -25.63
CA TYR A 137 -20.13 -49.97 -24.56
C TYR A 137 -19.31 -51.22 -24.94
N ASP A 138 -18.92 -52.00 -23.92
CA ASP A 138 -18.99 -53.47 -23.80
C ASP A 138 -18.45 -53.77 -22.38
N ASP A 139 -18.78 -54.82 -21.64
CA ASP A 139 -19.98 -55.60 -21.34
C ASP A 139 -19.64 -56.30 -19.98
N ASP A 140 -20.63 -56.83 -19.30
CA ASP A 140 -20.55 -57.80 -18.20
C ASP A 140 -20.27 -57.41 -16.73
N THR A 141 -21.25 -57.84 -15.91
CA THR A 141 -21.34 -58.09 -14.45
C THR A 141 -21.97 -57.02 -13.54
N THR A 142 -23.31 -57.08 -13.42
CA THR A 142 -24.12 -56.59 -12.28
C THR A 142 -23.87 -57.44 -10.99
N PRO A 143 -24.29 -57.02 -9.76
CA PRO A 143 -25.25 -55.95 -9.43
C PRO A 143 -24.88 -55.00 -8.28
N LEU A 144 -25.60 -53.86 -8.26
CA LEU A 144 -25.76 -52.95 -7.14
C LEU A 144 -26.06 -53.68 -5.83
N LYS A 145 -25.29 -53.40 -4.78
CA LYS A 145 -25.81 -53.39 -3.42
C LYS A 145 -25.04 -52.43 -2.52
N SER A 146 -25.74 -51.35 -2.16
CA SER A 146 -25.77 -50.74 -0.82
C SER A 146 -24.42 -50.51 -0.13
N LEU A 147 -23.97 -49.25 -0.10
CA LEU A 147 -23.46 -48.65 1.15
C LEU A 147 -23.41 -47.12 1.00
N MET A 148 -24.56 -46.49 1.25
CA MET A 148 -24.55 -45.20 1.94
C MET A 148 -23.93 -45.46 3.32
N ASP A 149 -23.17 -44.47 3.79
CA ASP A 149 -22.33 -44.46 4.99
C ASP A 149 -20.95 -45.11 4.79
N GLN A 150 -19.90 -44.29 4.65
CA GLN A 150 -18.84 -44.15 5.67
C GLN A 150 -17.89 -42.96 5.37
N PRO A 151 -17.38 -42.30 6.44
CA PRO A 151 -16.62 -41.05 6.38
C PRO A 151 -15.16 -41.22 5.95
N PHE A 152 -14.61 -40.19 5.29
CA PHE A 152 -13.20 -40.06 4.95
C PHE A 152 -12.32 -40.12 6.21
N HIS A 153 -11.59 -41.22 6.36
CA HIS A 153 -10.42 -41.32 7.22
C HIS A 153 -9.30 -40.43 6.66
N TYR A 154 -8.95 -39.37 7.39
CA TYR A 154 -7.64 -38.72 7.26
C TYR A 154 -6.80 -39.12 8.47
N THR A 155 -5.82 -39.99 8.25
CA THR A 155 -4.83 -40.40 9.24
C THR A 155 -3.77 -39.30 9.37
N MET A 156 -3.76 -38.59 10.50
CA MET A 156 -2.56 -37.88 10.98
C MET A 156 -2.06 -38.61 12.22
N GLY A 157 -0.76 -38.85 12.22
CA GLY A 157 -0.05 -39.68 13.19
C GLY A 157 -0.20 -39.21 14.62
N LEU A 158 -0.20 -40.21 15.50
CA LEU A 158 -0.11 -40.10 16.94
C LEU A 158 1.25 -39.50 17.32
N GLY A 159 1.20 -38.33 17.96
CA GLY A 159 2.25 -37.81 18.82
C GLY A 159 1.56 -37.38 20.11
N ASP A 160 1.81 -38.14 21.17
CA ASP A 160 1.15 -38.06 22.46
C ASP A 160 1.33 -36.69 23.13
N PHE A 161 0.23 -35.98 23.40
CA PHE A 161 0.23 -34.93 24.42
C PHE A 161 -1.07 -34.98 25.24
N SER A 162 -0.92 -35.47 26.47
CA SER A 162 -1.94 -35.48 27.52
C SER A 162 -2.34 -34.06 27.93
N PRO A 163 -3.63 -33.78 28.19
CA PRO A 163 -4.09 -32.49 28.69
C PRO A 163 -4.30 -32.54 30.21
N MET A 164 -3.40 -31.95 30.99
CA MET A 164 -3.70 -31.50 32.35
C MET A 164 -2.85 -30.27 32.70
N ASP A 165 -3.49 -29.35 33.41
CA ASP A 165 -2.92 -28.26 34.21
C ASP A 165 -2.53 -26.95 33.50
N VAL A 166 -3.56 -26.10 33.29
CA VAL A 166 -3.37 -24.65 33.15
C VAL A 166 -3.66 -24.01 34.52
N LEU A 167 -2.65 -23.96 35.38
CA LEU A 167 -2.62 -23.09 36.56
C LEU A 167 -1.22 -22.48 36.70
N ASP A 168 -1.23 -21.14 36.76
CA ASP A 168 -0.27 -20.21 37.35
C ASP A 168 1.24 -20.43 37.13
N PHE A 169 1.88 -19.48 36.42
CA PHE A 169 3.21 -19.01 36.85
C PHE A 169 3.52 -17.59 36.37
N ASP A 170 4.05 -16.82 37.31
CA ASP A 170 4.40 -15.41 37.29
C ASP A 170 5.34 -14.99 36.15
N ILE A 171 5.04 -13.84 35.51
CA ILE A 171 6.01 -13.14 34.67
C ILE A 171 6.90 -12.29 35.58
N ALA A 172 8.06 -12.85 35.91
CA ALA A 172 9.16 -12.15 36.54
C ALA A 172 9.63 -10.98 35.65
N HIS A 173 9.73 -9.80 36.27
CA HIS A 173 10.50 -8.67 35.77
C HIS A 173 11.99 -9.01 35.89
N ALA A 174 12.75 -8.83 34.80
CA ALA A 174 14.20 -8.80 34.84
C ALA A 174 14.69 -7.47 34.27
N ASP A 175 15.13 -6.62 35.19
CA ASP A 175 15.99 -5.46 34.97
C ASP A 175 17.33 -5.91 34.39
N LEU A 176 17.80 -5.23 33.35
CA LEU A 176 19.21 -5.21 32.95
C LEU A 176 19.62 -3.78 32.65
N ASP A 177 19.89 -3.05 33.73
CA ASP A 177 20.79 -1.91 33.73
C ASP A 177 22.25 -2.38 33.73
N GLY A 178 23.09 -1.66 32.99
CA GLY A 178 24.51 -1.56 33.28
C GLY A 178 25.43 -2.46 32.45
N LEU A 179 26.04 -1.86 31.43
CA LEU A 179 27.50 -1.78 31.25
C LEU A 179 27.77 -0.82 30.09
N PHE A 180 27.68 0.48 30.39
CA PHE A 180 28.13 1.57 29.55
C PHE A 180 29.61 1.79 29.85
N ASP A 181 30.48 1.12 29.10
CA ASP A 181 31.91 1.35 29.22
C ASP A 181 32.31 2.62 28.47
N SER A 182 33.18 3.38 29.13
CA SER A 182 33.50 4.76 28.85
C SER A 182 34.65 4.85 27.86
N ALA A 183 34.44 5.45 26.70
CA ALA A 183 35.52 5.90 25.82
C ALA A 183 35.17 7.27 25.21
N VAL A 184 35.45 8.29 26.03
CA VAL A 184 36.17 9.52 25.72
C VAL A 184 36.01 10.09 24.29
N PHE A 185 35.42 11.28 24.28
CA PHE A 185 35.51 12.33 23.26
C PHE A 185 36.92 12.48 22.66
N ASP A 186 37.02 12.49 21.33
CA ASP A 186 37.92 13.45 20.67
C ASP A 186 37.39 13.78 19.26
N CYS A 187 36.71 14.92 19.16
CA CYS A 187 36.40 15.60 17.89
C CYS A 187 37.23 16.88 17.84
N GLN A 188 38.47 16.77 17.33
CA GLN A 188 39.23 17.94 16.91
C GLN A 188 38.83 18.31 15.48
N TRP A 189 38.04 19.37 15.36
CA TRP A 189 37.93 20.18 14.16
C TRP A 189 39.14 21.13 14.12
N TYR A 190 40.01 20.99 13.12
CA TYR A 190 40.97 22.05 12.80
C TYR A 190 40.33 23.06 11.83
N LEU A 191 40.67 24.32 12.09
CA LEU A 191 40.26 25.58 11.45
C LEU A 191 40.41 25.61 9.92
#